data_AF-A0A9W8UV69-F1
#
_entry.id   AF-A0A9W8UV69-F1
#
_cell.length_a   1.000
_cell.length_b   1.000
_cell.length_c   1.000
_cell.angle_alpha   90.00
_cell.angle_beta   90.00
_cell.angle_gamma   90.00
#
_symmetry.space_group_name_H-M   'P 1'
#
loop_
_entity.id
_entity.type
_entity.pdbx_description
1 polymer ?
#
loop_
_entity_poly.entity_id
_entity_poly.type
_entity_poly.pdbx_seq_one_letter_code
_entity_poly.pdbx_strand_id
1 'polypeptide(L)'
;MDLDWGVVNWWINTHPSSHQRVNVLVIKFLRRSKEGKDGEPDGGYEIYGKRMLVNGVVKENLGGRTRVVEELKGEDERLEALERYFGITLSEEEKEGIRGYVSDLQ
;
A
#
# COMPACT_ATOMS: atom_id res chain seq x y z
N MET A 1 14.15 -13.69 -24.09
CA MET A 1 12.70 -13.96 -24.19
C MET A 1 12.08 -13.09 -23.12
N ASP A 2 11.35 -12.06 -23.53
CA ASP A 2 10.73 -11.15 -22.57
C ASP A 2 9.59 -11.87 -21.84
N LEU A 3 9.31 -11.46 -20.60
CA LEU A 3 8.14 -11.96 -19.88
C LEU A 3 6.87 -11.49 -20.60
N ASP A 4 5.94 -12.42 -20.85
CA ASP A 4 4.59 -12.08 -21.28
C ASP A 4 3.78 -11.58 -20.07
N TRP A 5 3.75 -10.26 -19.89
CA TRP A 5 3.01 -9.61 -18.81
C TRP A 5 1.50 -9.85 -18.87
N GLY A 6 0.95 -10.17 -20.05
CA GLY A 6 -0.46 -10.51 -20.19
C GLY A 6 -0.80 -11.80 -19.46
N VAL A 7 0.04 -12.83 -19.63
CA VAL A 7 -0.11 -14.12 -18.93
C VAL A 7 0.06 -13.95 -17.41
N VAL A 8 1.05 -13.18 -16.99
CA VAL A 8 1.31 -12.93 -15.55
C VAL A 8 0.15 -12.20 -14.89
N ASN A 9 -0.32 -11.10 -15.51
CA ASN A 9 -1.43 -10.32 -14.99
C ASN A 9 -2.72 -11.14 -14.95
N TRP A 10 -2.99 -11.94 -15.99
CA TRP A 10 -4.13 -12.83 -15.99
C TRP A 10 -4.08 -13.80 -14.81
N TRP A 11 -2.95 -14.48 -14.61
CA TRP A 11 -2.82 -15.44 -13.51
C TRP A 11 -2.99 -14.76 -12.14
N ILE A 12 -2.31 -13.64 -11.90
CA ILE A 12 -2.37 -12.91 -10.62
C ILE A 12 -3.80 -12.45 -10.29
N ASN A 13 -4.58 -12.01 -11.28
CA ASN A 13 -5.92 -11.46 -11.05
C ASN A 13 -7.02 -12.53 -11.04
N THR A 14 -6.82 -13.68 -11.68
CA THR A 14 -7.90 -14.67 -11.90
C THR A 14 -7.70 -15.98 -11.15
N HIS A 15 -6.45 -16.40 -10.94
CA HIS A 15 -6.19 -17.74 -10.40
C HIS A 15 -6.69 -17.85 -8.94
N PRO A 16 -7.47 -18.88 -8.57
CA PRO A 16 -8.05 -18.99 -7.23
C PRO A 16 -7.04 -19.00 -6.07
N SER A 17 -5.82 -19.46 -6.32
CA SER A 17 -4.75 -19.47 -5.33
C SER A 17 -3.93 -18.18 -5.27
N SER A 18 -4.23 -17.18 -6.09
CA SER A 18 -3.50 -15.91 -6.06
C SER A 18 -3.85 -15.12 -4.81
N HIS A 19 -2.84 -14.81 -4.00
CA HIS A 19 -3.01 -14.01 -2.79
C HIS A 19 -3.54 -12.60 -3.08
N GLN A 20 -3.31 -12.07 -4.28
CA GLN A 20 -3.76 -10.73 -4.68
C GLN A 20 -5.28 -10.66 -4.89
N ARG A 21 -5.97 -11.80 -4.99
CA ARG A 21 -7.45 -11.84 -5.13
C ARG A 21 -8.19 -11.64 -3.80
N VAL A 22 -7.52 -11.88 -2.67
CA VAL A 22 -8.16 -11.94 -1.36
C VAL A 22 -7.50 -11.03 -0.32
N ASN A 23 -6.36 -10.43 -0.65
CA ASN A 23 -5.67 -9.49 0.22
C ASN A 23 -5.62 -8.10 -0.41
N VAL A 24 -5.82 -7.08 0.41
CA VAL A 24 -5.55 -5.69 0.04
C VAL A 24 -4.12 -5.37 0.46
N LEU A 25 -3.28 -4.99 -0.50
CA LEU A 25 -1.89 -4.61 -0.26
C LEU A 25 -1.60 -3.26 -0.89
N VAL A 26 -1.21 -2.29 -0.07
CA VAL A 26 -0.75 -0.97 -0.54
C VAL A 26 0.61 -0.67 0.05
N ILE A 27 1.54 -0.20 -0.78
CA ILE A 27 2.90 0.16 -0.34
C ILE A 27 3.23 1.56 -0.85
N LYS A 28 3.66 2.43 0.06
CA LYS A 28 4.16 3.77 -0.24
C LYS A 28 5.56 3.93 0.30
N PHE A 29 6.51 4.14 -0.59
CA PHE A 29 7.89 4.48 -0.22
C PHE A 29 7.95 5.93 0.28
N LEU A 30 8.64 6.12 1.39
CA LEU A 30 8.81 7.42 2.03
C LEU A 30 10.15 8.00 1.59
N ARG A 31 10.11 9.21 1.03
CA ARG A 31 11.30 9.95 0.61
C ARG A 31 11.63 11.08 1.56
N ARG A 32 12.91 11.39 1.70
CA ARG A 32 13.44 12.59 2.37
C ARG A 32 14.60 13.15 1.56
N SER A 33 14.93 14.42 1.77
CA SER A 33 16.14 15.00 1.20
C SER A 33 17.37 14.26 1.72
N LYS A 34 18.37 14.05 0.86
CA LYS A 34 19.66 13.50 1.29
C LYS A 34 20.43 14.57 2.05
N GLU A 35 21.04 14.15 3.16
CA GLU A 35 22.00 14.98 3.88
C GLU A 35 23.29 15.05 3.06
N GLY A 36 23.67 16.26 2.68
CA GLY A 36 24.96 16.55 2.06
C GLY A 36 26.08 16.61 3.10
N LYS A 37 27.30 16.85 2.62
CA LYS A 37 28.42 17.15 3.51
C LYS A 37 28.08 18.44 4.26
N ASP A 38 28.27 18.43 5.57
CA ASP A 38 27.96 19.54 6.50
C ASP A 38 26.47 19.69 6.89
N GLY A 39 25.61 18.70 6.59
CA GLY A 39 24.21 18.68 7.04
C GLY A 39 23.24 19.50 6.19
N GLU A 40 23.75 20.18 5.16
CA GLU A 40 22.94 20.87 4.15
C GLU A 40 22.38 19.87 3.12
N PRO A 41 21.13 20.02 2.63
CA PRO A 41 20.58 19.14 1.61
C PRO A 41 21.43 19.15 0.32
N ASP A 42 21.82 17.98 -0.19
CA ASP A 42 22.62 17.87 -1.43
C ASP A 42 21.81 18.05 -2.73
N GLY A 43 20.52 18.38 -2.60
CA GLY A 43 19.55 18.48 -3.70
C GLY A 43 18.95 17.15 -4.16
N GLY A 44 19.43 16.03 -3.65
CA GLY A 44 18.92 14.69 -3.89
C GLY A 44 17.87 14.22 -2.88
N TYR A 45 17.19 13.12 -3.22
CA TYR A 45 16.25 12.43 -2.34
C TYR A 45 16.69 10.98 -2.13
N GLU A 46 16.41 10.45 -0.95
CA GLU A 46 16.55 9.02 -0.65
C GLU A 46 15.24 8.43 -0.13
N ILE A 47 15.06 7.13 -0.35
CA ILE A 47 14.00 6.35 0.27
C ILE A 47 14.51 5.91 1.64
N TYR A 48 13.92 6.44 2.70
CA TYR A 48 14.33 6.10 4.07
C TYR A 48 13.40 5.06 4.72
N GLY A 49 12.30 4.71 4.05
CA GLY A 49 11.34 3.75 4.56
C GLY A 49 10.15 3.48 3.65
N LYS A 50 9.20 2.73 4.18
CA LYS A 50 7.90 2.46 3.54
C LYS A 50 6.77 2.38 4.55
N ARG A 51 5.61 2.89 4.16
CA ARG A 51 4.32 2.65 4.79
C ARG A 51 3.59 1.56 4.00
N MET A 52 2.95 0.64 4.69
CA MET A 52 2.26 -0.51 4.09
C MET A 52 0.87 -0.65 4.71
N LEU A 53 -0.14 -0.91 3.91
CA LEU A 53 -1.43 -1.39 4.37
C LEU A 53 -1.53 -2.85 3.93
N VAL A 54 -1.77 -3.74 4.89
CA VAL A 54 -2.01 -5.17 4.62
C VAL A 54 -3.36 -5.51 5.24
N ASN A 55 -4.37 -5.70 4.40
CA ASN A 55 -5.76 -5.88 4.78
C ASN A 55 -6.23 -4.73 5.69
N GLY A 56 -6.42 -4.98 6.98
CA GLY A 56 -6.78 -3.95 7.97
C GLY A 56 -5.62 -3.40 8.80
N VAL A 57 -4.36 -3.66 8.46
CA VAL A 57 -3.23 -3.25 9.32
C VAL A 57 -2.29 -2.31 8.59
N VAL A 58 -2.17 -1.08 9.10
CA VAL A 58 -1.17 -0.11 8.66
C VAL A 58 0.14 -0.40 9.39
N LYS A 59 1.21 -0.57 8.63
CA LYS A 59 2.56 -0.89 9.10
C LYS A 59 3.56 0.12 8.55
N GLU A 60 4.63 0.34 9.29
CA GLU A 60 5.72 1.21 8.87
C GLU A 60 7.06 0.51 9.06
N ASN A 61 7.96 0.67 8.09
CA ASN A 61 9.35 0.26 8.18
C ASN A 61 10.26 1.41 7.75
N LEU A 62 11.04 1.96 8.69
CA LEU A 62 11.96 3.09 8.46
C LEU A 62 13.43 2.65 8.41
N GLY A 63 13.73 1.57 7.67
CA GLY A 63 15.12 1.12 7.47
C GLY A 63 15.56 -0.05 8.35
N GLY A 64 14.66 -1.01 8.62
CA GLY A 64 15.07 -2.32 9.17
C GLY A 64 14.12 -2.94 10.18
N ARG A 65 13.25 -2.15 10.81
CA ARG A 65 12.22 -2.66 11.74
C ARG A 65 10.83 -2.28 11.29
N THR A 66 9.95 -3.28 11.20
CA THR A 66 8.52 -3.06 10.95
C THR A 66 7.80 -2.87 12.29
N ARG A 67 6.93 -1.86 12.37
CA ARG A 67 5.98 -1.66 13.47
C ARG A 67 4.56 -1.54 12.93
N VAL A 68 3.59 -1.93 13.75
CA VAL A 68 2.18 -1.61 13.51
C VAL A 68 1.98 -0.13 13.86
N VAL A 69 1.33 0.58 12.96
CA VAL A 69 0.92 1.98 13.14
C VAL A 69 -0.52 2.02 13.62
N GLU A 70 -1.39 1.22 13.00
CA GLU A 70 -2.83 1.24 13.23
C GLU A 70 -3.46 -0.09 12.80
N GLU A 71 -4.43 -0.56 13.58
CA GLU A 71 -5.30 -1.68 13.24
C GLU A 71 -6.70 -1.13 12.98
N LEU A 72 -7.21 -1.40 11.78
CA LEU A 72 -8.46 -0.92 11.24
C LEU A 72 -9.50 -2.02 11.39
N LYS A 73 -10.67 -1.65 11.90
CA LYS A 73 -11.73 -2.59 12.28
C LYS A 73 -12.80 -2.77 11.21
N GLY A 74 -12.78 -1.98 10.15
CA GLY A 74 -13.78 -2.05 9.08
C GLY A 74 -13.38 -1.25 7.86
N GLU A 75 -14.16 -1.38 6.79
CA GLU A 75 -13.87 -0.77 5.50
C GLU A 75 -13.81 0.76 5.56
N ASP A 76 -14.68 1.40 6.33
CA ASP A 76 -14.71 2.86 6.43
C ASP A 76 -13.41 3.41 7.02
N GLU A 77 -12.90 2.76 8.08
CA GLU A 77 -11.58 3.09 8.64
C GLU A 77 -10.46 2.81 7.63
N ARG A 78 -10.58 1.77 6.80
CA ARG A 78 -9.61 1.46 5.74
C ARG A 78 -9.58 2.51 4.65
N LEU A 79 -10.74 3.00 4.22
CA LEU A 79 -10.86 4.08 3.24
C LEU A 79 -10.24 5.39 3.78
N GLU A 80 -10.51 5.73 5.05
CA GLU A 80 -9.86 6.88 5.70
C GLU A 80 -8.34 6.72 5.79
N ALA A 81 -7.85 5.50 6.07
CA ALA A 81 -6.42 5.22 6.14
C ALA A 81 -5.73 5.31 4.77
N LEU A 82 -6.42 4.90 3.69
CA LEU A 82 -5.93 5.06 2.32
C LEU A 82 -5.68 6.53 1.99
N GLU A 83 -6.60 7.42 2.35
CA GLU A 83 -6.42 8.84 2.16
C GLU A 83 -5.28 9.38 3.04
N ARG A 84 -5.36 9.12 4.35
CA ARG A 84 -4.46 9.70 5.36
C ARG A 84 -2.99 9.30 5.19
N TYR A 85 -2.72 8.02 4.94
CA TYR A 85 -1.36 7.51 4.86
C TYR A 85 -0.85 7.41 3.42
N PHE A 86 -1.72 7.07 2.47
CA PHE A 86 -1.31 6.77 1.10
C PHE A 86 -1.62 7.92 0.14
N GLY A 87 -2.55 8.81 0.48
CA GLY A 87 -3.00 9.89 -0.42
C GLY A 87 -3.89 9.36 -1.54
N ILE A 88 -4.60 8.25 -1.29
CA ILE A 88 -5.50 7.60 -2.24
C ILE A 88 -6.92 7.90 -1.80
N THR A 89 -7.67 8.59 -2.66
CA THR A 89 -9.09 8.89 -2.46
C THR A 89 -9.91 8.14 -3.51
N LEU A 90 -11.04 7.61 -3.09
CA LEU A 90 -11.98 6.91 -3.95
C LEU A 90 -13.26 7.75 -4.06
N SER A 91 -13.88 7.73 -5.23
CA SER A 91 -15.25 8.21 -5.44
C SER A 91 -16.26 7.34 -4.70
N GLU A 92 -17.47 7.83 -4.50
CA GLU A 92 -18.54 7.06 -3.85
C GLU A 92 -18.85 5.75 -4.60
N GLU A 93 -18.86 5.77 -5.94
CA GLU A 93 -19.08 4.56 -6.75
C GLU A 93 -17.99 3.49 -6.49
N GLU A 94 -16.72 3.91 -6.41
CA GLU A 94 -15.61 2.99 -6.14
C GLU A 94 -15.65 2.44 -4.71
N LYS A 95 -16.10 3.24 -3.73
CA LYS A 95 -16.30 2.79 -2.34
C LYS A 95 -17.39 1.73 -2.26
N GLU A 96 -18.55 1.98 -2.88
CA GLU A 96 -19.66 1.02 -2.92
C GLU A 96 -19.26 -0.26 -3.66
N GLY A 97 -18.41 -0.16 -4.67
CA GLY A 97 -17.87 -1.30 -5.41
C GLY A 97 -17.01 -2.27 -4.59
N ILE A 98 -16.55 -1.88 -3.39
CA ILE A 98 -15.80 -2.77 -2.49
C ILE A 98 -16.74 -3.68 -1.70
N ARG A 99 -17.94 -3.19 -1.36
CA ARG A 99 -18.83 -3.86 -0.42
C ARG A 99 -19.26 -5.23 -0.94
N GLY A 100 -19.18 -6.23 -0.07
CA GLY A 100 -19.58 -7.62 -0.38
C GLY A 100 -18.55 -8.43 -1.19
N TYR A 101 -17.39 -7.86 -1.53
CA TYR A 101 -16.28 -8.63 -2.10
C TYR A 101 -15.51 -9.37 -1.01
N VAL A 102 -14.78 -10.43 -1.40
CA VAL A 102 -13.96 -11.24 -0.50
C VAL A 102 -12.87 -10.45 0.24
N SER A 103 -12.48 -9.29 -0.30
CA SER A 103 -11.48 -8.39 0.28
C SER A 103 -12.06 -7.27 1.15
N ASP A 104 -13.39 -7.15 1.22
CA ASP A 104 -14.12 -6.20 2.07
C ASP A 104 -13.77 -6.45 3.55
N LEU A 105 -13.33 -5.41 4.25
CA LEU A 105 -12.96 -5.49 5.66
C LEU A 105 -14.22 -5.33 6.53
N GLN A 106 -14.67 -6.45 7.09
CA GLN A 106 -15.84 -6.54 7.98
C GLN A 106 -15.48 -6.33 9.45
#